data_AF-A0A957ELC6-F1
#
_entry.id   AF-A0A957ELC6-F1
#
_cell.length_a   1.000
_cell.length_b   1.000
_cell.length_c   1.000
_cell.angle_alpha   90.00
_cell.angle_beta   90.00
_cell.angle_gamma   90.00
#
_symmetry.space_group_name_H-M   'P 1'
#
loop_
_entity.id
_entity.type
_entity.pdbx_description
1 polymer ?
#
loop_
_entity_poly.entity_id
_entity_poly.type
_entity_poly.pdbx_seq_one_letter_code
_entity_poly.pdbx_strand_id
1 'polypeptide(L)'
;KENQEYGRSLLAALPNDHYELTLANTKHYDFTDLVLLSPLSQQLGLSGSIDSMFSLELQAHYVLAFFDKYLRMEDSGFLSEPSPSPELTIKQR
;
A
#
# COMPACT_ATOMS: atom_id res chain seq x y z
N LYS A 1 -9.95 -6.62 11.42
CA LYS A 1 -11.22 -6.75 10.67
C LYS A 1 -12.04 -5.47 10.84
N GLU A 2 -12.38 -5.07 12.07
CA GLU A 2 -13.09 -3.80 12.33
C GLU A 2 -12.42 -2.55 11.74
N ASN A 3 -11.11 -2.35 11.96
CA ASN A 3 -10.38 -1.20 11.36
C ASN A 3 -10.42 -1.17 9.83
N GLN A 4 -10.47 -2.33 9.17
CA GLN A 4 -10.50 -2.39 7.70
C GLN A 4 -11.89 -2.06 7.16
N GLU A 5 -12.94 -2.54 7.82
CA GLU A 5 -14.33 -2.23 7.47
C GLU A 5 -14.65 -0.76 7.69
N TYR A 6 -14.18 -0.18 8.80
CA TYR A 6 -14.28 1.25 9.05
C TYR A 6 -13.49 2.09 8.03
N GLY A 7 -12.27 1.69 7.70
CA GLY A 7 -11.49 2.36 6.64
C GLY A 7 -12.22 2.36 5.29
N ARG A 8 -12.85 1.23 4.94
CA ARG A 8 -13.63 1.11 3.70
C ARG A 8 -14.90 1.95 3.71
N SER A 9 -15.58 2.07 4.84
CA SER A 9 -16.77 2.93 4.92
C SER A 9 -16.43 4.40 4.77
N LEU A 10 -15.29 4.84 5.32
CA LEU A 10 -14.77 6.19 5.11
C LEU A 10 -14.40 6.43 3.66
N LEU A 11 -13.63 5.52 3.03
CA LEU A 11 -13.24 5.64 1.63
C LEU A 11 -14.48 5.75 0.72
N ALA A 12 -15.47 4.87 0.91
CA ALA A 12 -16.70 4.89 0.11
C ALA A 12 -17.56 6.15 0.27
N ALA A 13 -17.32 6.96 1.31
CA ALA A 13 -18.01 8.22 1.54
C ALA A 13 -17.25 9.43 0.96
N LEU A 14 -16.03 9.25 0.44
CA LEU A 14 -15.24 10.34 -0.14
C LEU A 14 -15.84 10.76 -1.50
N PRO A 15 -16.01 12.09 -1.74
CA PRO A 15 -16.58 12.59 -2.98
C PRO A 15 -15.58 12.68 -4.14
N ASN A 16 -14.29 12.52 -3.84
CA ASN A 16 -13.18 12.64 -4.80
C ASN A 16 -12.58 11.26 -5.08
N ASP A 17 -11.72 11.20 -6.09
CA ASP A 17 -10.91 10.02 -6.40
C ASP A 17 -10.27 9.44 -5.14
N HIS A 18 -10.49 8.15 -4.93
CA HIS A 18 -9.90 7.42 -3.83
C HIS A 18 -9.51 6.02 -4.25
N TYR A 19 -8.47 5.50 -3.61
CA TYR A 19 -7.86 4.24 -3.95
C TYR A 19 -7.67 3.41 -2.68
N GLU A 20 -8.15 2.17 -2.70
CA GLU A 20 -7.83 1.17 -1.69
C GLU A 20 -6.75 0.24 -2.25
N LEU A 21 -5.53 0.36 -1.72
CA LEU A 21 -4.42 -0.54 -2.03
C LEU A 21 -4.29 -1.56 -0.90
N THR A 22 -4.20 -2.83 -1.26
CA THR A 22 -3.96 -3.93 -0.33
C THR A 22 -2.72 -4.70 -0.76
N LEU A 23 -1.68 -4.66 0.07
CA LEU A 23 -0.48 -5.47 -0.10
C LEU A 23 -0.63 -6.76 0.72
N ALA A 24 -0.55 -7.91 0.05
CA ALA A 24 -0.65 -9.21 0.67
C ALA A 24 0.59 -9.50 1.52
N ASN A 25 0.46 -10.41 2.48
CA ASN A 25 1.57 -10.89 3.30
C ASN A 25 2.29 -9.80 4.12
N THR A 26 1.66 -8.65 4.34
CA THR A 26 2.14 -7.59 5.24
C THR A 26 1.42 -7.62 6.61
N LYS A 27 2.06 -7.01 7.60
CA LYS A 27 1.51 -6.57 8.88
C LYS A 27 1.66 -5.05 9.03
N HIS A 28 1.17 -4.54 10.15
CA HIS A 28 1.11 -3.10 10.39
C HIS A 28 2.47 -2.40 10.31
N TYR A 29 3.55 -3.01 10.81
CA TYR A 29 4.86 -2.36 10.78
C TYR A 29 5.56 -2.43 9.42
N ASP A 30 5.10 -3.23 8.47
CA ASP A 30 5.64 -3.23 7.09
C ASP A 30 5.43 -1.90 6.36
N PHE A 31 4.58 -1.02 6.90
CA PHE A 31 4.37 0.34 6.41
C PHE A 31 5.24 1.40 7.12
N THR A 32 6.32 0.95 7.75
CA THR A 32 7.29 1.78 8.46
C THR A 32 8.71 1.24 8.25
N ASP A 33 9.73 2.03 8.49
CA ASP A 33 11.13 1.59 8.38
C ASP A 33 11.56 0.60 9.49
N LEU A 34 10.70 0.32 10.48
CA LEU A 34 11.02 -0.57 11.60
C LEU A 34 11.43 -1.97 11.13
N VAL A 35 10.86 -2.45 10.03
CA VAL A 35 11.13 -3.78 9.49
C VAL A 35 12.55 -3.92 8.91
N LEU A 36 13.20 -2.80 8.59
CA LEU A 36 14.58 -2.75 8.10
C LEU A 36 15.63 -2.70 9.21
N LEU A 37 15.24 -2.35 10.44
CA LEU A 37 16.17 -2.20 11.55
C LEU A 37 16.75 -3.54 12.04
N SER A 38 16.05 -4.65 11.78
CA SER A 38 16.50 -5.98 12.17
C SER A 38 15.92 -7.07 11.25
N PRO A 39 16.72 -8.07 10.84
CA PRO A 39 16.22 -9.25 10.16
C PRO A 39 15.32 -10.13 11.04
N LEU A 40 15.28 -9.88 12.36
CA LEU A 40 14.41 -10.58 13.30
C LEU A 40 12.98 -10.03 13.32
N SER A 41 12.68 -8.95 12.59
CA SER A 41 11.34 -8.31 12.56
C SER A 41 10.23 -9.31 12.24
N GLN A 42 10.48 -10.23 11.31
CA GLN A 42 9.53 -11.29 10.94
C GLN A 42 9.36 -12.32 12.07
N GLN A 43 10.46 -12.73 12.69
CA GLN A 43 10.48 -13.72 13.78
C GLN A 43 9.78 -13.20 15.03
N LEU A 44 9.90 -11.90 15.30
CA LEU A 44 9.21 -11.19 16.38
C LEU A 44 7.75 -10.87 16.03
N GLY A 45 7.31 -11.18 14.81
CA GLY A 45 5.96 -10.96 14.34
C GLY A 45 5.61 -9.51 14.05
N LEU A 46 6.62 -8.63 13.92
CA LEU A 46 6.46 -7.22 13.58
C LEU A 46 6.17 -7.03 12.09
N SER A 47 6.86 -7.78 11.23
CA SER A 47 6.58 -7.84 9.79
C SER A 47 5.76 -9.09 9.41
N GLY A 48 5.15 -9.03 8.23
CA GLY A 48 4.56 -10.17 7.56
C GLY A 48 5.62 -11.04 6.87
N SER A 49 5.17 -11.88 5.94
CA SER A 49 6.06 -12.81 5.22
C SER A 49 6.57 -12.30 3.88
N ILE A 50 6.16 -11.10 3.48
CA ILE A 50 6.72 -10.42 2.32
C ILE A 50 8.18 -10.03 2.58
N ASP A 51 8.98 -9.97 1.51
CA ASP A 51 10.30 -9.33 1.58
C ASP A 51 10.15 -7.83 1.91
N SER A 52 10.86 -7.36 2.94
CA SER A 52 10.68 -6.00 3.46
C SER A 52 11.15 -4.93 2.47
N MET A 53 12.21 -5.18 1.72
CA MET A 53 12.70 -4.21 0.73
C MET A 53 11.73 -4.11 -0.45
N PHE A 54 11.28 -5.24 -0.98
CA PHE A 54 10.26 -5.30 -2.02
C PHE A 54 8.95 -4.61 -1.60
N SER A 55 8.50 -4.84 -0.36
CA SER A 55 7.32 -4.17 0.20
C SER A 55 7.48 -2.65 0.18
N LEU A 56 8.63 -2.12 0.61
CA LEU A 56 8.89 -0.69 0.65
C LEU A 56 9.03 -0.08 -0.75
N GLU A 57 9.65 -0.79 -1.70
CA GLU A 57 9.73 -0.36 -3.09
C GLU A 57 8.35 -0.20 -3.72
N LEU A 58 7.46 -1.17 -3.52
CA LEU A 58 6.07 -1.06 -3.97
C LEU A 58 5.34 0.11 -3.32
N GLN A 59 5.47 0.27 -2.00
CA GLN A 59 4.83 1.39 -1.30
C GLN A 59 5.31 2.74 -1.83
N ALA A 60 6.62 2.94 -1.94
CA ALA A 60 7.20 4.19 -2.44
C ALA A 60 6.77 4.48 -3.88
N HIS A 61 6.75 3.46 -4.75
CA HIS A 61 6.32 3.59 -6.14
C HIS A 61 4.88 4.11 -6.24
N TYR A 62 3.94 3.52 -5.49
CA TYR A 62 2.52 3.89 -5.57
C TYR A 62 2.18 5.19 -4.85
N VAL A 63 2.90 5.51 -3.77
CA VAL A 63 2.80 6.83 -3.12
C VAL A 63 3.29 7.92 -4.09
N LEU A 64 4.40 7.67 -4.79
CA LEU A 64 4.92 8.60 -5.78
C LEU A 64 3.95 8.77 -6.96
N ALA A 65 3.40 7.67 -7.50
CA ALA A 65 2.42 7.72 -8.58
C ALA A 65 1.18 8.56 -8.21
N PHE A 66 0.73 8.49 -6.96
CA PHE A 66 -0.35 9.36 -6.46
C PHE A 66 0.04 10.83 -6.49
N PHE A 67 1.22 11.19 -5.96
CA PHE A 67 1.66 12.57 -5.96
C PHE A 67 1.96 13.10 -7.36
N ASP A 68 2.54 12.30 -8.25
CA ASP A 68 2.79 12.70 -9.64
C ASP A 68 1.47 13.02 -10.36
N LYS A 69 0.45 12.18 -10.19
CA LYS A 69 -0.89 12.42 -10.76
C LYS A 69 -1.50 13.74 -10.27
N TYR A 70 -1.56 13.96 -8.96
CA TYR A 70 -2.32 15.08 -8.38
C TYR A 70 -1.54 16.38 -8.19
N LEU A 71 -0.20 16.31 -8.05
CA LEU A 71 0.64 17.49 -7.82
C LEU A 71 1.44 17.90 -9.05
N ARG A 72 1.72 16.97 -9.97
CA ARG A 72 2.46 17.24 -11.22
C ARG A 72 1.61 17.14 -12.47
N MET A 73 0.37 16.65 -12.37
CA MET A 73 -0.52 16.37 -13.51
C MET A 73 0.08 15.35 -14.49
N GLU A 74 0.89 14.43 -13.97
CA GLU A 74 1.53 13.34 -14.73
C GLU A 74 0.89 12.01 -14.33
N ASP A 75 -0.12 11.57 -15.08
CA ASP A 75 -0.81 10.31 -14.82
C ASP A 75 -0.13 9.16 -15.58
N SER A 76 0.54 8.27 -14.84
CA SER A 76 1.18 7.08 -15.38
C SER A 76 0.22 5.90 -15.56
N GLY A 77 -1.03 5.99 -15.09
CA GLY A 77 -2.02 4.91 -15.12
C GLY A 77 -1.87 3.87 -14.02
N PHE A 78 -0.78 3.87 -13.24
CA PHE A 78 -0.51 2.82 -12.24
C PHE A 78 -1.60 2.67 -11.17
N LEU A 79 -2.31 3.75 -10.83
CA LEU A 79 -3.40 3.71 -9.83
C LEU A 79 -4.71 3.13 -10.36
N SER A 80 -4.87 3.01 -11.68
CA SER A 80 -6.11 2.57 -12.33
C SER A 80 -5.97 1.20 -12.98
N GLU A 81 -4.75 0.75 -13.26
CA GLU A 81 -4.48 -0.56 -13.83
C GLU A 81 -4.18 -1.61 -12.73
N PRO A 82 -4.45 -2.90 -12.98
CA PRO A 82 -3.98 -3.97 -12.10
C PRO A 82 -2.45 -3.90 -11.95
N SER A 83 -1.98 -4.07 -10.71
CA SER A 83 -0.55 -4.14 -10.42
C SER A 83 0.09 -5.35 -11.13
N PRO A 84 1.29 -5.20 -11.71
CA PRO A 84 2.07 -6.34 -12.22
C PRO A 84 2.54 -7.27 -11.08
N SER A 85 2.65 -6.76 -9.85
CA SER A 85 2.97 -7.55 -8.66
C SER A 85 1.69 -8.21 -8.10
N PRO A 86 1.64 -9.54 -8.01
CA PRO A 86 0.44 -10.27 -7.56
C PRO A 86 0.08 -10.02 -6.10
N GLU A 87 1.04 -9.56 -5.29
CA GLU A 87 0.81 -9.22 -3.89
C GLU A 87 -0.02 -7.94 -3.74
N LEU A 88 -0.06 -7.06 -4.74
CA LEU A 88 -0.73 -5.77 -4.64
C LEU A 88 -2.06 -5.80 -5.38
N THR A 89 -3.16 -5.57 -4.66
CA THR A 89 -4.48 -5.33 -5.23
C THR A 89 -4.83 -3.86 -5.13
N ILE A 90 -5.37 -3.30 -6.21
CA ILE A 90 -5.78 -1.90 -6.30
C ILE A 90 -7.28 -1.86 -6.57
N LYS A 91 -8.01 -1.04 -5.82
CA LYS A 91 -9.42 -0.75 -6.07
C LYS A 91 -9.61 0.75 -6.15
N GLN A 92 -9.92 1.22 -7.34
CA GLN A 92 -10.43 2.57 -7.57
C GLN A 92 -11.95 2.58 -7.33
N ARG A 93 -12.45 3.60 -6.65
CA ARG A 93 -13.89 3.78 -6.38
C ARG A 93 -14.30 5.24 -6.49
#